data_AF-A0A7K4WTV8-F1
#
_entry.id   AF-A0A7K4WTV8-F1
#
_cell.length_a   1.000
_cell.length_b   1.000
_cell.length_c   1.000
_cell.angle_alpha   90.00
_cell.angle_beta   90.00
_cell.angle_gamma   90.00
#
_symmetry.space_group_name_H-M   'P 1'
#
loop_
_entity.id
_entity.type
_entity.pdbx_description
1 polymer ?
#
loop_
_entity_poly.entity_id
_entity_poly.type
_entity_poly.pdbx_seq_one_letter_code
_entity_poly.pdbx_strand_id
1 'polypeptide(L)'
;MVVLVPELSFLTGLSDLQKNSRTVKEVMWEMMQSPRKHYMRLTSLLQQIRDSPEASRELERWGLHLDTDICKTQGHILPLERINLQHRSFFPEEDLSWHREVTKEVSISVISLNSWLLVYPKRMQQLAKDLLAAMRSTCGAMGMQVGQPTVQELRDERIESYVKSIRSGLGSQEKVQLLMCITPRNRDDMYRAIKKLCCVQDPVPSQVINAQSLMGHPGKIRSVVQKILLQINCKLGGQLWGVDIPL
;
A
#
# COMPACT_ATOMS: atom_id res chain seq x y z
N MET A 1 34.56 -14.12 32.04
CA MET A 1 34.65 -13.35 30.78
C MET A 1 34.58 -14.34 29.64
N VAL A 2 33.57 -14.24 28.77
CA VAL A 2 33.49 -15.10 27.56
C VAL A 2 34.10 -14.32 26.41
N VAL A 3 35.11 -14.90 25.74
CA VAL A 3 35.78 -14.31 24.57
C VAL A 3 35.37 -15.15 23.36
N LEU A 4 34.79 -14.50 22.35
CA LEU A 4 34.35 -15.15 21.12
C LEU A 4 35.38 -14.91 20.02
N VAL A 5 35.63 -15.94 19.21
CA VAL A 5 36.45 -15.86 18.01
C VAL A 5 35.57 -15.31 16.87
N PRO A 6 35.85 -14.13 16.31
CA PRO A 6 35.01 -13.51 15.28
C PRO A 6 34.80 -14.40 14.04
N GLU A 7 35.81 -15.16 13.64
CA GLU A 7 35.78 -16.08 12.49
C GLU A 7 34.81 -17.25 12.69
N LEU A 8 34.45 -17.56 13.94
CA LEU A 8 33.45 -18.57 14.31
C LEU A 8 32.11 -17.96 14.74
N SER A 9 32.00 -16.62 14.71
CA SER A 9 30.86 -15.88 15.21
C SER A 9 30.08 -15.26 14.05
N PHE A 10 28.91 -15.84 13.75
CA PHE A 10 28.04 -15.36 12.68
C PHE A 10 26.95 -14.46 13.25
N LEU A 11 26.74 -13.30 12.63
CA LEU A 11 25.57 -12.46 12.92
C LEU A 11 24.30 -13.19 12.46
N THR A 12 23.41 -13.48 13.40
CA THR A 12 22.10 -14.04 13.12
C THR A 12 21.02 -12.95 13.14
N GLY A 13 19.98 -13.11 12.32
CA GLY A 13 18.86 -12.17 12.24
C GLY A 13 18.81 -11.40 10.92
N LEU A 14 17.66 -10.79 10.63
CA LEU A 14 17.38 -10.15 9.33
C LEU A 14 17.56 -8.62 9.36
N SER A 15 18.12 -8.05 10.43
CA SER A 15 18.12 -6.60 10.71
C SER A 15 18.74 -5.75 9.59
N ASP A 16 19.81 -6.23 8.95
CA ASP A 16 20.43 -5.54 7.81
C ASP A 16 19.79 -5.88 6.45
N LEU A 17 19.13 -7.03 6.35
CA LEU A 17 18.43 -7.46 5.14
C LEU A 17 17.14 -6.65 4.88
N GLN A 18 16.51 -6.11 5.92
CA GLN A 18 15.32 -5.25 5.81
C GLN A 18 15.55 -3.98 4.98
N LYS A 19 16.81 -3.53 4.84
CA LYS A 19 17.17 -2.38 3.99
C LYS A 19 17.10 -2.73 2.49
N ASN A 20 17.18 -4.01 2.13
CA ASN A 20 17.10 -4.49 0.76
C ASN A 20 15.76 -5.21 0.49
N SER A 21 14.80 -4.46 -0.05
CA SER A 21 13.46 -4.96 -0.40
C SER A 21 13.45 -6.20 -1.32
N ARG A 22 14.52 -6.48 -2.06
CA ARG A 22 14.61 -7.68 -2.91
C ARG A 22 14.91 -8.93 -2.07
N THR A 23 15.90 -8.86 -1.20
CA THR A 23 16.27 -9.99 -0.34
C THR A 23 15.15 -10.34 0.64
N VAL A 24 14.42 -9.35 1.16
CA VAL A 24 13.21 -9.61 1.96
C VAL A 24 12.15 -10.35 1.15
N LYS A 25 11.93 -9.99 -0.12
CA LYS A 25 10.95 -10.68 -0.98
C LYS A 25 11.34 -12.13 -1.25
N GLU A 26 12.62 -12.41 -1.49
CA GLU A 26 13.13 -13.77 -1.70
C GLU A 26 12.98 -14.61 -0.43
N VAL A 27 13.36 -14.07 0.73
CA VAL A 27 13.15 -14.73 2.03
C VAL A 27 11.66 -14.96 2.29
N MET A 28 10.81 -13.96 2.07
CA MET A 28 9.36 -14.11 2.22
C MET A 28 8.78 -15.15 1.26
N TRP A 29 9.27 -15.23 0.01
CA TRP A 29 8.83 -16.22 -0.96
C TRP A 29 9.11 -17.65 -0.47
N GLU A 30 10.30 -17.90 0.09
CA GLU A 30 10.65 -19.19 0.68
C GLU A 30 9.87 -19.48 1.98
N MET A 31 9.59 -18.44 2.77
CA MET A 31 8.85 -18.54 4.03
C MET A 31 7.33 -18.66 3.85
N MET A 32 6.77 -18.16 2.75
CA MET A 32 5.33 -18.24 2.47
C MET A 32 4.94 -19.68 2.14
N GLN A 33 4.30 -20.31 3.12
CA GLN A 33 3.83 -21.68 3.03
C GLN A 33 2.33 -21.65 2.78
N SER A 34 1.82 -22.48 1.87
CA SER A 34 0.38 -22.73 1.83
C SER A 34 -0.07 -23.42 3.12
N PRO A 35 -1.33 -23.25 3.57
CA PRO A 35 -1.84 -23.91 4.76
C PRO A 35 -1.62 -25.43 4.75
N ARG A 36 -1.79 -26.06 3.58
CA ARG A 36 -1.53 -27.48 3.39
C ARG A 36 -0.07 -27.86 3.61
N LYS A 37 0.88 -27.08 3.06
CA LYS A 37 2.32 -27.34 3.23
C LYS A 37 2.75 -27.14 4.68
N HIS A 38 2.20 -26.12 5.35
CA HIS A 38 2.42 -25.89 6.77
C HIS A 38 1.90 -27.04 7.62
N TYR A 39 0.67 -27.50 7.36
CA TYR A 39 0.08 -28.67 8.03
C TYR A 39 0.95 -29.92 7.86
N MET A 40 1.38 -30.24 6.63
CA MET A 40 2.25 -31.40 6.37
C MET A 40 3.58 -31.34 7.13
N ARG A 41 4.15 -30.13 7.31
CA ARG A 41 5.37 -29.96 8.11
C ARG A 41 5.11 -30.17 9.59
N LEU A 42 3.99 -29.67 10.11
CA LEU A 42 3.61 -29.88 11.51
C LEU A 42 3.39 -31.36 11.81
N THR A 43 2.62 -32.07 10.97
CA THR A 43 2.40 -33.51 11.16
C THR A 43 3.68 -34.32 11.00
N SER A 44 4.57 -33.94 10.07
CA SER A 44 5.90 -34.55 9.96
C SER A 44 6.75 -34.31 11.21
N LEU A 45 6.70 -33.13 11.81
CA LEU A 45 7.42 -32.82 13.04
C LEU A 45 6.87 -33.63 14.23
N LEU A 46 5.54 -33.73 14.36
CA LEU A 46 4.90 -34.55 15.39
C LEU A 46 5.33 -36.02 15.26
N GLN A 47 5.33 -36.55 14.03
CA GLN A 47 5.81 -37.89 13.74
C GLN A 47 7.28 -38.07 14.14
N GLN A 48 8.16 -37.13 13.78
CA GLN A 48 9.58 -37.18 14.12
C GLN A 48 9.84 -37.16 15.63
N ILE A 49 9.09 -36.33 16.39
CA ILE A 49 9.22 -36.28 17.85
C ILE A 49 8.76 -37.61 18.47
N ARG A 50 7.64 -38.15 18.02
CA ARG A 50 7.11 -39.42 18.54
C ARG A 50 8.01 -40.60 18.22
N ASP A 51 8.54 -40.64 17.00
CA ASP A 51 9.40 -41.73 16.53
C ASP A 51 10.81 -41.65 17.15
N SER A 52 11.17 -40.55 17.82
CA SER A 52 12.41 -40.44 18.61
C SER A 52 12.21 -41.04 20.01
N PRO A 53 12.91 -42.14 20.35
CA PRO A 53 12.82 -42.75 21.68
C PRO A 53 13.30 -41.81 22.79
N GLU A 54 14.28 -40.94 22.52
CA GLU A 54 14.78 -39.95 23.47
C GLU A 54 13.70 -38.92 23.83
N ALA A 55 13.07 -38.33 22.82
CA ALA A 55 12.05 -37.31 23.02
C ALA A 55 10.79 -37.88 23.68
N SER A 56 10.34 -39.06 23.24
CA SER A 56 9.18 -39.74 23.82
C SER A 56 9.39 -40.12 25.28
N ARG A 57 10.57 -40.66 25.64
CA ARG A 57 10.90 -40.96 27.05
C ARG A 57 10.90 -39.72 27.93
N GLU A 58 11.40 -38.58 27.43
CA GLU A 58 11.35 -37.33 28.20
C GLU A 58 9.90 -36.89 28.41
N LEU A 59 9.05 -36.89 27.38
CA LEU A 59 7.62 -36.54 27.55
C LEU A 59 6.92 -37.46 28.55
N GLU A 60 7.14 -38.77 28.48
CA GLU A 60 6.58 -39.76 29.40
C GLU A 60 7.04 -39.53 30.85
N ARG A 61 8.29 -39.12 31.08
CA ARG A 61 8.79 -38.76 32.43
C ARG A 61 8.00 -37.61 33.05
N TRP A 62 7.50 -36.69 32.24
CA TRP A 62 6.63 -35.59 32.66
C TRP A 62 5.14 -35.97 32.68
N GLY A 63 4.79 -37.21 32.34
CA GLY A 63 3.40 -37.67 32.20
C GLY A 63 2.68 -37.07 30.98
N LEU A 64 3.44 -36.58 29.99
CA LEU A 64 2.92 -35.91 28.80
C LEU A 64 2.90 -36.85 27.59
N HIS A 65 1.89 -36.68 26.74
CA HIS A 65 1.79 -37.35 25.45
C HIS A 65 1.41 -36.30 24.39
N LEU A 66 2.05 -36.36 23.23
CA LEU A 66 1.69 -35.51 22.10
C LEU A 66 0.59 -36.16 21.27
N ASP A 67 -0.38 -35.35 20.86
CA ASP A 67 -1.40 -35.78 19.91
C ASP A 67 -0.78 -36.00 18.51
N THR A 68 -1.45 -36.81 17.71
CA THR A 68 -1.04 -37.19 16.35
C THR A 68 -1.45 -36.18 15.29
N ASP A 69 -2.31 -35.22 15.65
CA ASP A 69 -2.86 -34.22 14.75
C ASP A 69 -2.94 -32.85 15.44
N ILE A 70 -3.18 -31.80 14.66
CA ILE A 70 -3.48 -30.48 15.19
C ILE A 70 -4.85 -30.45 15.87
N CYS A 71 -4.98 -29.62 16.90
CA CYS A 71 -6.26 -29.40 17.56
C CYS A 71 -7.29 -28.85 16.58
N LYS A 72 -8.45 -29.53 16.51
CA LYS A 72 -9.60 -29.11 15.70
C LYS A 72 -10.56 -28.32 16.58
N THR A 73 -11.00 -27.19 16.08
CA THR A 73 -11.95 -26.32 16.78
C THR A 73 -13.12 -25.99 15.87
N GLN A 74 -14.28 -25.70 16.48
CA GLN A 74 -15.44 -25.22 15.76
C GLN A 74 -15.28 -23.73 15.48
N GLY A 75 -15.23 -23.38 14.20
CA GLY A 75 -15.25 -22.00 13.73
C GLY A 75 -16.65 -21.57 13.30
N HIS A 76 -16.88 -20.25 13.32
CA HIS A 76 -18.06 -19.64 12.72
C HIS A 76 -17.64 -18.81 11.50
N ILE A 77 -18.36 -18.97 10.40
CA ILE A 77 -18.21 -18.12 9.22
C ILE A 77 -19.16 -16.94 9.41
N LEU A 78 -18.61 -15.73 9.45
CA LEU A 78 -19.41 -14.52 9.53
C LEU A 78 -20.19 -14.31 8.23
N PRO A 79 -21.43 -13.78 8.30
CA PRO A 79 -22.18 -13.44 7.12
C PRO A 79 -21.46 -12.35 6.31
N LEU A 80 -21.72 -12.32 5.00
CA LEU A 80 -21.19 -11.28 4.13
C LEU A 80 -21.82 -9.93 4.45
N GLU A 81 -20.98 -8.90 4.51
CA GLU A 81 -21.42 -7.52 4.68
C GLU A 81 -21.77 -6.88 3.34
N ARG A 82 -22.84 -6.07 3.34
CA ARG A 82 -23.28 -5.31 2.18
C ARG A 82 -22.43 -4.05 2.03
N ILE A 83 -21.79 -3.87 0.89
CA ILE A 83 -21.06 -2.65 0.54
C ILE A 83 -22.03 -1.63 -0.07
N ASN A 84 -22.05 -0.43 0.50
CA ASN A 84 -22.90 0.68 0.10
C ASN A 84 -22.07 1.76 -0.62
N LEU A 85 -22.55 2.18 -1.78
CA LEU A 85 -22.10 3.35 -2.54
C LEU A 85 -23.22 4.41 -2.56
N GLN A 86 -23.07 5.51 -3.30
CA GLN A 86 -24.05 6.60 -3.26
C GLN A 86 -25.45 6.18 -3.74
N HIS A 87 -25.50 5.39 -4.81
CA HIS A 87 -26.77 5.02 -5.48
C HIS A 87 -26.96 3.50 -5.60
N ARG A 88 -25.99 2.71 -5.14
CA ARG A 88 -25.96 1.26 -5.33
C ARG A 88 -25.40 0.58 -4.09
N SER A 89 -25.94 -0.59 -3.80
CA SER A 89 -25.38 -1.51 -2.80
C SER A 89 -25.22 -2.90 -3.40
N PHE A 90 -24.24 -3.65 -2.94
CA PHE A 90 -23.95 -5.01 -3.42
C PHE A 90 -23.20 -5.82 -2.37
N PHE A 91 -23.18 -7.14 -2.52
CA PHE A 91 -22.33 -8.03 -1.73
C PHE A 91 -21.03 -8.30 -2.50
N PRO A 92 -19.86 -8.35 -1.83
CA PRO A 92 -18.59 -8.71 -2.47
C PRO A 92 -18.62 -10.08 -3.15
N GLU A 93 -17.75 -10.27 -4.14
CA GLU A 93 -17.52 -11.58 -4.77
C GLU A 93 -16.77 -12.55 -3.82
N GLU A 94 -16.59 -13.81 -4.22
CA GLU A 94 -15.96 -14.86 -3.38
C GLU A 94 -14.54 -14.53 -2.92
N ASP A 95 -13.81 -13.70 -3.69
CA ASP A 95 -12.46 -13.24 -3.36
C ASP A 95 -12.45 -12.07 -2.37
N LEU A 96 -13.62 -11.62 -1.92
CA LEU A 96 -13.83 -10.45 -1.05
C LEU A 96 -13.20 -9.17 -1.63
N SER A 97 -13.18 -9.03 -2.96
CA SER A 97 -12.71 -7.84 -3.66
C SER A 97 -13.87 -7.05 -4.24
N TRP A 98 -13.83 -5.72 -4.10
CA TRP A 98 -14.84 -4.82 -4.67
C TRP A 98 -14.23 -3.57 -5.33
N HIS A 99 -12.95 -3.64 -5.70
CA HIS A 99 -12.23 -2.54 -6.34
C HIS A 99 -12.88 -2.15 -7.68
N ARG A 100 -13.38 -3.14 -8.43
CA ARG A 100 -13.97 -2.91 -9.76
C ARG A 100 -15.25 -2.10 -9.66
N GLU A 101 -16.06 -2.35 -8.64
CA GLU A 101 -17.33 -1.70 -8.38
C GLU A 101 -17.09 -0.26 -7.91
N VAL A 102 -16.19 -0.05 -6.94
CA VAL A 102 -15.84 1.29 -6.41
C VAL A 102 -15.25 2.22 -7.48
N THR A 103 -14.64 1.67 -8.54
CA THR A 103 -14.05 2.48 -9.61
C THR A 103 -14.98 2.74 -10.80
N LYS A 104 -16.16 2.13 -10.82
CA LYS A 104 -17.17 2.25 -11.89
C LYS A 104 -18.45 2.95 -11.46
N GLU A 105 -18.58 3.24 -10.18
CA GLU A 105 -19.79 3.77 -9.57
C GLU A 105 -19.43 4.97 -8.69
N VAL A 106 -20.41 5.84 -8.45
CA VAL A 106 -20.20 7.05 -7.65
C VAL A 106 -20.05 6.70 -6.16
N SER A 107 -18.98 7.22 -5.57
CA SER A 107 -18.70 7.07 -4.14
C SER A 107 -19.72 7.81 -3.28
N ILE A 108 -19.94 7.37 -2.03
CA ILE A 108 -20.92 7.97 -1.09
C ILE A 108 -20.79 9.50 -1.01
N SER A 109 -19.55 9.99 -0.89
CA SER A 109 -19.24 11.42 -0.88
C SER A 109 -18.04 11.67 -1.78
N VAL A 110 -18.20 12.55 -2.76
CA VAL A 110 -17.18 12.89 -3.73
C VAL A 110 -16.85 14.38 -3.63
N ILE A 111 -15.55 14.69 -3.58
CA ILE A 111 -15.05 16.06 -3.57
C ILE A 111 -14.30 16.33 -4.88
N SER A 112 -14.82 17.28 -5.64
CA SER A 112 -14.19 17.73 -6.89
C SER A 112 -12.85 18.43 -6.64
N LEU A 113 -11.88 18.12 -7.48
CA LEU A 113 -10.52 18.66 -7.42
C LEU A 113 -10.38 19.80 -8.42
N ASN A 114 -10.58 21.03 -7.97
CA ASN A 114 -10.64 22.22 -8.81
C ASN A 114 -9.35 23.05 -8.76
N SER A 115 -8.79 23.24 -7.56
CA SER A 115 -7.58 24.03 -7.33
C SER A 115 -6.48 23.16 -6.74
N TRP A 116 -5.49 22.79 -7.54
CA TRP A 116 -4.43 21.88 -7.14
C TRP A 116 -3.13 22.10 -7.91
N LEU A 117 -2.03 21.72 -7.27
CA LEU A 117 -0.68 21.89 -7.80
C LEU A 117 -0.13 20.56 -8.31
N LEU A 118 0.53 20.59 -9.46
CA LEU A 118 1.26 19.45 -10.01
C LEU A 118 2.73 19.83 -10.19
N VAL A 119 3.63 19.14 -9.48
CA VAL A 119 5.07 19.38 -9.48
C VAL A 119 5.80 18.15 -10.04
N TYR A 120 6.64 18.34 -11.05
CA TYR A 120 7.45 17.26 -11.63
C TYR A 120 8.73 17.78 -12.31
N PRO A 121 9.78 16.95 -12.47
CA PRO A 121 10.96 17.29 -13.27
C PRO A 121 10.62 17.36 -14.76
N LYS A 122 11.12 18.37 -15.49
CA LYS A 122 10.81 18.63 -16.91
C LYS A 122 10.90 17.39 -17.81
N ARG A 123 11.85 16.48 -17.55
CA ARG A 123 11.99 15.22 -18.29
C ARG A 123 10.78 14.28 -18.22
N MET A 124 9.85 14.49 -17.28
CA MET A 124 8.63 13.71 -17.10
C MET A 124 7.38 14.39 -17.65
N GLN A 125 7.54 15.46 -18.43
CA GLN A 125 6.41 16.19 -18.98
C GLN A 125 5.43 15.30 -19.75
N GLN A 126 5.93 14.33 -20.52
CA GLN A 126 5.05 13.39 -21.23
C GLN A 126 4.26 12.51 -20.25
N LEU A 127 4.92 11.95 -19.24
CA LEU A 127 4.27 11.13 -18.21
C LEU A 127 3.21 11.92 -17.43
N ALA A 128 3.48 13.20 -17.13
CA ALA A 128 2.53 14.09 -16.50
C ALA A 128 1.30 14.36 -17.39
N LYS A 129 1.50 14.56 -18.69
CA LYS A 129 0.40 14.70 -19.66
C LYS A 129 -0.45 13.42 -19.74
N ASP A 130 0.19 12.26 -19.82
CA ASP A 130 -0.49 10.96 -19.87
C ASP A 130 -1.30 10.71 -18.59
N LEU A 131 -0.72 11.05 -17.43
CA LEU A 131 -1.39 10.99 -16.13
C LEU A 131 -2.65 11.87 -16.11
N LEU A 132 -2.54 13.13 -16.54
CA LEU A 132 -3.67 14.06 -16.57
C LEU A 132 -4.77 13.61 -17.55
N ALA A 133 -4.40 13.10 -18.71
CA ALA A 133 -5.35 12.53 -19.67
C ALA A 133 -6.08 11.30 -19.10
N ALA A 134 -5.36 10.41 -18.43
CA ALA A 134 -5.94 9.26 -17.76
C ALA A 134 -6.86 9.69 -16.59
N MET A 135 -6.48 10.69 -15.79
CA MET A 135 -7.32 11.22 -14.71
C MET A 135 -8.63 11.77 -15.25
N ARG A 136 -8.58 12.62 -16.29
CA ARG A 136 -9.77 13.22 -16.91
C ARG A 136 -10.72 12.18 -17.51
N SER A 137 -10.17 11.14 -18.15
CA SER A 137 -10.99 10.08 -18.76
C SER A 137 -11.60 9.10 -17.76
N THR A 138 -11.07 9.05 -16.52
CA THR A 138 -11.50 8.06 -15.52
C THR A 138 -12.34 8.67 -14.39
N CYS A 139 -12.15 9.96 -14.07
CA CYS A 139 -12.78 10.59 -12.91
C CYS A 139 -14.33 10.63 -12.98
N GLY A 140 -14.89 10.76 -14.18
CA GLY A 140 -16.35 10.84 -14.38
C GLY A 140 -17.10 9.60 -13.90
N ALA A 141 -16.55 8.40 -14.10
CA ALA A 141 -17.17 7.15 -13.64
C ALA A 141 -17.27 7.07 -12.10
N MET A 142 -16.36 7.76 -11.40
CA MET A 142 -16.35 7.86 -9.93
C MET A 142 -17.13 9.08 -9.42
N GLY A 143 -17.83 9.81 -10.31
CA GLY A 143 -18.56 11.05 -9.99
C GLY A 143 -17.67 12.25 -9.64
N MET A 144 -16.36 12.15 -9.89
CA MET A 144 -15.39 13.19 -9.52
C MET A 144 -15.09 14.10 -10.71
N GLN A 145 -15.09 15.41 -10.48
CA GLN A 145 -14.56 16.38 -11.46
C GLN A 145 -13.11 16.72 -11.12
N VAL A 146 -12.25 16.72 -12.14
CA VAL A 146 -10.83 17.05 -12.01
C VAL A 146 -10.52 18.23 -12.94
N GLY A 147 -10.38 19.41 -12.34
CA GLY A 147 -9.95 20.64 -12.99
C GLY A 147 -8.48 20.59 -13.43
N GLN A 148 -8.07 21.57 -14.23
CA GLN A 148 -6.68 21.67 -14.69
C GLN A 148 -5.76 22.13 -13.53
N PRO A 149 -4.65 21.42 -13.25
CA PRO A 149 -3.73 21.84 -12.21
C PRO A 149 -2.94 23.08 -12.62
N THR A 150 -2.45 23.80 -11.62
CA THR A 150 -1.31 24.68 -11.82
C THR A 150 -0.02 23.85 -11.83
N VAL A 151 0.70 23.91 -12.94
CA VAL A 151 1.86 23.05 -13.22
C VAL A 151 3.15 23.78 -12.89
N GLN A 152 4.05 23.10 -12.17
CA GLN A 152 5.41 23.58 -11.91
C GLN A 152 6.44 22.56 -12.38
N GLU A 153 7.15 22.91 -13.45
CA GLU A 153 8.21 22.07 -14.01
C GLU A 153 9.56 22.38 -13.34
N LEU A 154 10.19 21.34 -12.79
CA LEU A 154 11.50 21.44 -12.16
C LEU A 154 12.62 21.22 -13.17
N ARG A 155 13.74 21.93 -13.00
CA ARG A 155 14.94 21.75 -13.84
C ARG A 155 15.74 20.51 -13.47
N ASP A 156 15.65 20.06 -12.22
CA ASP A 156 16.39 18.91 -11.68
C ASP A 156 15.53 18.12 -10.66
N GLU A 157 16.16 17.15 -9.99
CA GLU A 157 15.53 16.23 -9.03
C GLU A 157 16.04 16.39 -7.60
N ARG A 158 16.58 17.56 -7.29
CA ARG A 158 17.09 17.86 -5.96
C ARG A 158 15.93 18.13 -5.02
N ILE A 159 16.05 17.69 -3.76
CA ILE A 159 14.99 17.86 -2.75
C ILE A 159 14.68 19.35 -2.58
N GLU A 160 15.73 20.18 -2.59
CA GLU A 160 15.66 21.63 -2.48
C GLU A 160 14.81 22.25 -3.60
N SER A 161 14.92 21.72 -4.82
CA SER A 161 14.15 22.18 -5.98
C SER A 161 12.66 21.88 -5.82
N TYR A 162 12.29 20.68 -5.34
CA TYR A 162 10.91 20.35 -5.02
C TYR A 162 10.37 21.25 -3.91
N VAL A 163 11.08 21.34 -2.78
CA VAL A 163 10.65 22.13 -1.62
C VAL A 163 10.46 23.61 -1.99
N LYS A 164 11.42 24.20 -2.69
CA LYS A 164 11.35 25.60 -3.14
C LYS A 164 10.16 25.84 -4.07
N SER A 165 9.96 24.95 -5.05
CA SER A 165 8.86 25.08 -6.01
C SER A 165 7.50 24.94 -5.32
N ILE A 166 7.34 23.90 -4.48
CA ILE A 166 6.11 23.65 -3.73
C ILE A 166 5.74 24.87 -2.88
N ARG A 167 6.69 25.40 -2.10
CA ARG A 167 6.46 26.60 -1.27
C ARG A 167 6.04 27.81 -2.11
N SER A 168 6.74 28.05 -3.22
CA SER A 168 6.39 29.13 -4.14
C SER A 168 4.98 28.96 -4.71
N GLY A 169 4.59 27.72 -5.06
CA GLY A 169 3.27 27.40 -5.59
C GLY A 169 2.16 27.60 -4.55
N LEU A 170 2.36 27.08 -3.35
CA LEU A 170 1.40 27.22 -2.25
C LEU A 170 1.25 28.68 -1.82
N GLY A 171 2.34 29.46 -1.79
CA GLY A 171 2.29 30.89 -1.43
C GLY A 171 1.68 31.79 -2.51
N SER A 172 1.56 31.33 -3.75
CA SER A 172 0.99 32.12 -4.86
C SER A 172 -0.51 31.90 -5.07
N GLN A 173 -1.12 30.94 -4.36
CA GLN A 173 -2.53 30.58 -4.52
C GLN A 173 -3.26 30.66 -3.18
N GLU A 174 -4.39 31.38 -3.14
CA GLU A 174 -5.14 31.57 -1.90
C GLU A 174 -5.65 30.25 -1.30
N LYS A 175 -5.97 29.24 -2.12
CA LYS A 175 -6.48 27.96 -1.63
C LYS A 175 -6.15 26.79 -2.55
N VAL A 176 -5.11 26.04 -2.20
CA VAL A 176 -4.74 24.77 -2.85
C VAL A 176 -5.41 23.61 -2.12
N GLN A 177 -6.24 22.83 -2.80
CA GLN A 177 -6.91 21.65 -2.23
C GLN A 177 -5.96 20.47 -2.08
N LEU A 178 -5.03 20.31 -3.03
CA LEU A 178 -4.10 19.19 -3.07
C LEU A 178 -2.79 19.56 -3.78
N LEU A 179 -1.70 19.03 -3.27
CA LEU A 179 -0.43 18.96 -3.98
C LEU A 179 -0.22 17.56 -4.55
N MET A 180 0.11 17.45 -5.84
CA MET A 180 0.57 16.23 -6.48
C MET A 180 2.03 16.38 -6.92
N CYS A 181 2.88 15.40 -6.59
CA CYS A 181 4.28 15.38 -6.98
C CYS A 181 4.63 14.08 -7.71
N ILE A 182 5.26 14.16 -8.88
CA ILE A 182 5.82 13.00 -9.59
C ILE A 182 7.31 12.92 -9.29
N THR A 183 7.77 11.77 -8.80
CA THR A 183 9.16 11.49 -8.46
C THR A 183 9.73 10.37 -9.34
N PRO A 184 11.00 10.43 -9.77
CA PRO A 184 11.58 9.48 -10.74
C PRO A 184 11.82 8.07 -10.24
N ARG A 185 12.11 7.96 -8.95
CA ARG A 185 12.57 6.74 -8.28
C ARG A 185 11.90 6.67 -6.93
N ASN A 186 11.92 5.48 -6.34
CA ASN A 186 11.55 5.31 -4.94
C ASN A 186 12.64 5.93 -4.05
N ARG A 187 12.48 7.22 -3.74
CA ARG A 187 13.40 8.02 -2.92
C ARG A 187 12.70 8.39 -1.63
N ASP A 188 12.92 7.58 -0.60
CA ASP A 188 12.28 7.77 0.72
C ASP A 188 12.64 9.12 1.35
N ASP A 189 13.85 9.61 1.11
CA ASP A 189 14.30 10.93 1.54
C ASP A 189 13.49 12.07 0.90
N MET A 190 13.24 12.00 -0.41
CA MET A 190 12.39 12.93 -1.14
C MET A 190 10.94 12.86 -0.63
N TYR A 191 10.40 11.64 -0.47
CA TYR A 191 9.05 11.44 0.05
C TYR A 191 8.90 12.07 1.44
N ARG A 192 9.85 11.80 2.35
CA ARG A 192 9.86 12.36 3.71
C ARG A 192 9.97 13.88 3.69
N ALA A 193 10.79 14.45 2.82
CA ALA A 193 10.93 15.90 2.70
C ALA A 193 9.61 16.57 2.25
N ILE A 194 8.97 16.04 1.21
CA ILE A 194 7.67 16.53 0.72
C ILE A 194 6.60 16.38 1.79
N LYS A 195 6.54 15.23 2.48
CA LYS A 195 5.57 15.00 3.56
C LYS A 195 5.81 15.91 4.76
N LYS A 196 7.05 16.10 5.18
CA LYS A 196 7.40 17.03 6.27
C LYS A 196 6.95 18.45 5.91
N LEU A 197 7.19 18.88 4.68
CA LEU A 197 6.72 20.18 4.20
C LEU A 197 5.19 20.29 4.30
N CYS A 198 4.47 19.35 3.67
CA CYS A 198 3.00 19.43 3.53
C CYS A 198 2.20 19.06 4.78
N CYS A 199 2.81 18.42 5.78
CA CYS A 199 2.11 18.01 7.00
C CYS A 199 2.52 18.83 8.23
N VAL A 200 3.66 19.54 8.18
CA VAL A 200 4.19 20.28 9.35
C VAL A 200 4.36 21.76 9.05
N GLN A 201 4.87 22.14 7.88
CA GLN A 201 5.29 23.51 7.60
C GLN A 201 4.21 24.30 6.85
N ASP A 202 3.71 23.74 5.75
CA ASP A 202 2.71 24.35 4.88
C ASP A 202 1.58 23.33 4.64
N PRO A 203 0.61 23.21 5.58
CA PRO A 203 -0.37 22.13 5.58
C PRO A 203 -1.21 22.04 4.31
N VAL A 204 -1.05 20.96 3.56
CA VAL A 204 -1.86 20.65 2.37
C VAL A 204 -1.92 19.13 2.14
N PRO A 205 -3.09 18.56 1.80
CA PRO A 205 -3.16 17.18 1.36
C PRO A 205 -2.21 16.92 0.18
N SER A 206 -1.37 15.88 0.28
CA SER A 206 -0.34 15.62 -0.73
C SER A 206 -0.37 14.18 -1.27
N GLN A 207 -0.24 14.05 -2.60
CA GLN A 207 -0.11 12.80 -3.33
C GLN A 207 1.25 12.74 -4.03
N VAL A 208 2.14 11.87 -3.54
CA VAL A 208 3.44 11.61 -4.18
C VAL A 208 3.32 10.35 -5.02
N ILE A 209 3.71 10.43 -6.29
CA ILE A 209 3.63 9.34 -7.26
C ILE A 209 5.05 9.01 -7.71
N ASN A 210 5.40 7.73 -7.68
CA ASN A 210 6.63 7.24 -8.31
C ASN A 210 6.35 7.03 -9.81
N ALA A 211 7.18 7.61 -10.66
CA ALA A 211 7.08 7.50 -12.12
C ALA A 211 7.06 6.03 -12.58
N GLN A 212 7.80 5.15 -11.91
CA GLN A 212 7.83 3.70 -12.20
C GLN A 212 6.47 3.03 -12.01
N SER A 213 5.61 3.56 -11.14
CA SER A 213 4.25 3.07 -10.95
C SER A 213 3.36 3.36 -12.15
N LEU A 214 3.65 4.45 -12.88
CA LEU A 214 2.89 4.87 -14.07
C LEU A 214 3.46 4.29 -15.38
N MET A 215 4.74 3.93 -15.40
CA MET A 215 5.41 3.35 -16.57
C MET A 215 4.98 1.90 -16.81
N GLY A 216 4.74 1.52 -18.07
CA GLY A 216 4.36 0.17 -18.49
C GLY A 216 3.33 0.19 -19.62
N HIS A 217 2.51 -0.86 -19.73
CA HIS A 217 1.44 -0.92 -20.72
C HIS A 217 0.31 0.10 -20.43
N PRO A 218 -0.42 0.60 -21.44
CA PRO A 218 -1.48 1.61 -21.26
C PRO A 218 -2.60 1.24 -20.28
N GLY A 219 -2.88 -0.06 -20.09
CA GLY A 219 -3.84 -0.51 -19.06
C GLY A 219 -3.38 -0.23 -17.62
N LYS A 220 -2.06 -0.21 -17.38
CA LYS A 220 -1.47 0.00 -16.05
C LYS A 220 -1.70 1.41 -15.54
N ILE A 221 -1.48 2.44 -16.37
CA ILE A 221 -1.67 3.84 -15.96
C ILE A 221 -3.11 4.09 -15.54
N ARG A 222 -4.11 3.53 -16.25
CA ARG A 222 -5.52 3.67 -15.90
C ARG A 222 -5.85 3.05 -14.54
N SER A 223 -5.39 1.82 -14.28
CA SER A 223 -5.61 1.17 -12.98
C SER A 223 -4.97 1.93 -11.82
N VAL A 224 -3.76 2.45 -12.03
CA VAL A 224 -3.07 3.27 -11.03
C VAL A 224 -3.79 4.59 -10.79
N VAL A 225 -4.27 5.23 -11.87
CA VAL A 225 -5.04 6.48 -11.79
C VAL A 225 -6.35 6.30 -11.05
N GLN A 226 -7.08 5.20 -11.26
CA GLN A 226 -8.28 4.89 -10.48
C GLN A 226 -7.98 4.91 -8.97
N LYS A 227 -6.92 4.21 -8.55
CA LYS A 227 -6.50 4.19 -7.15
C LYS A 227 -6.07 5.57 -6.64
N ILE A 228 -5.39 6.36 -7.47
CA ILE A 228 -4.99 7.73 -7.12
C ILE A 228 -6.22 8.62 -6.92
N LEU A 229 -7.23 8.53 -7.79
CA LEU A 229 -8.46 9.33 -7.68
C LEU A 229 -9.24 8.98 -6.40
N LEU A 230 -9.37 7.68 -6.10
CA LEU A 230 -9.97 7.22 -4.84
C LEU A 230 -9.21 7.76 -3.62
N GLN A 231 -7.87 7.70 -3.64
CA GLN A 231 -7.03 8.25 -2.57
C GLN A 231 -7.16 9.77 -2.42
N ILE A 232 -7.25 10.50 -3.54
CA ILE A 232 -7.46 11.95 -3.53
C ILE A 232 -8.81 12.27 -2.89
N ASN A 233 -9.87 11.55 -3.27
CA ASN A 233 -11.20 11.77 -2.70
C ASN A 233 -11.16 11.61 -1.17
N CYS A 234 -10.57 10.53 -0.65
CA CYS A 234 -10.39 10.32 0.80
C CYS A 234 -9.58 11.46 1.46
N LYS A 235 -8.50 11.90 0.83
CA LYS A 235 -7.64 12.97 1.36
C LYS A 235 -8.33 14.32 1.46
N LEU A 236 -9.33 14.55 0.61
CA LEU A 236 -10.13 15.77 0.65
C LEU A 236 -11.30 15.66 1.64
N GLY A 237 -11.58 14.47 2.19
CA GLY A 237 -12.69 14.21 3.11
C GLY A 237 -13.87 13.45 2.50
N GLY A 238 -13.73 12.95 1.27
CA GLY A 238 -14.73 12.10 0.62
C GLY A 238 -14.81 10.71 1.22
N GLN A 239 -15.91 10.02 0.95
CA GLN A 239 -16.23 8.68 1.46
C GLN A 239 -16.48 7.77 0.27
N LEU A 240 -15.65 6.73 0.11
CA LEU A 240 -15.72 5.86 -1.06
C LEU A 240 -16.93 4.94 -1.02
N TRP A 241 -17.08 4.24 0.10
CA TRP A 241 -18.11 3.23 0.35
C TRP A 241 -18.33 3.12 1.85
N GLY A 242 -19.39 2.42 2.25
CA GLY A 242 -19.72 2.14 3.65
C GLY A 242 -20.33 0.76 3.82
N VAL A 243 -20.50 0.36 5.08
CA VAL A 243 -21.25 -0.84 5.49
C VAL A 243 -22.32 -0.40 6.49
N ASP A 244 -23.36 -1.21 6.65
CA ASP A 244 -24.40 -0.94 7.62
C ASP A 244 -23.88 -1.26 9.03
N ILE A 245 -23.65 -0.23 9.85
CA ILE A 245 -23.30 -0.39 11.27
C ILE A 245 -24.57 -0.11 12.07
N PRO A 246 -25.24 -1.13 12.63
CA PRO A 246 -26.39 -0.90 13.50
C PRO A 246 -25.93 -0.11 14.73
N LEU A 247 -26.62 1.00 15.00
CA LEU A 247 -26.50 1.77 16.25
C LEU A 247 -27.23 1.06 17.39
#